data_AF-A0A535X2C1-F1
#
_entry.id   AF-A0A535X2C1-F1
#
_cell.length_a   1.000
_cell.length_b   1.000
_cell.length_c   1.000
_cell.angle_alpha   90.00
_cell.angle_beta   90.00
_cell.angle_gamma   90.00
#
_symmetry.space_group_name_H-M   'P 1'
#
loop_
_entity.id
_entity.type
_entity.pdbx_description
1 polymer ?
#
loop_
_entity_poly.entity_id
_entity_poly.type
_entity_poly.pdbx_seq_one_letter_code
_entity_poly.pdbx_strand_id
1 'polypeptide(L)'
;MAESGQPHVEPASAPASIPPAPAAPDAAPPITAGSGPESTAGPEGGRRRSNRRWLIIGGIAIVFLLIIGYVVGGAVAAGVPVSNADKALRTTVDHENAVVAVLNEDPFKGVDLSSSTLDVPKAKAALAGYMQKVSLVQPSVASDRNALQRVRPDLQSSFLTLPEQSTISRDRRRVDAALTALSSAQRGIDILKKQAAFVDALFDASANFIALGKTMEAEDLPGTAAQLPGTGASVKKAADLAQPPDVPVAFAPILKGMQQAADDVRGLVAAVQANDGAAIQKYVAALEADGKALESIDQNAIDAAQKALFQPLIDSYNRNMKIAAGG
;
A
#
# COMPACT_ATOMS: atom_id res chain seq x y z
N MET A 1 25.21 -56.71 43.26
CA MET A 1 25.46 -56.00 41.97
C MET A 1 26.33 -54.81 42.30
N ALA A 2 27.52 -54.68 41.69
CA ALA A 2 28.41 -53.52 41.84
C ALA A 2 27.70 -52.24 41.34
N GLU A 3 27.85 -51.04 41.92
CA GLU A 3 29.02 -50.30 42.43
C GLU A 3 29.84 -49.61 41.32
N SER A 4 30.30 -48.38 41.63
CA SER A 4 31.07 -47.41 40.82
C SER A 4 30.28 -46.62 39.75
N GLY A 5 30.25 -45.28 39.73
CA GLY A 5 30.69 -44.29 40.74
C GLY A 5 31.47 -43.09 40.18
N GLN A 6 30.82 -41.91 40.13
CA GLN A 6 31.44 -40.56 40.18
C GLN A 6 32.42 -40.14 39.04
N PRO A 7 32.89 -38.87 38.98
CA PRO A 7 32.55 -37.70 39.80
C PRO A 7 32.05 -36.44 39.05
N HIS A 8 31.45 -35.55 39.85
CA HIS A 8 31.21 -34.12 39.58
C HIS A 8 32.52 -33.31 39.68
N VAL A 9 32.68 -32.25 38.87
CA VAL A 9 33.91 -31.42 38.85
C VAL A 9 33.57 -29.92 38.86
N GLU A 10 33.90 -29.26 39.97
CA GLU A 10 33.97 -27.81 40.21
C GLU A 10 34.70 -27.64 41.59
N PRO A 11 35.39 -26.51 41.93
CA PRO A 11 35.87 -25.35 41.17
C PRO A 11 37.42 -25.19 41.23
N ALA A 12 37.96 -24.11 40.66
CA ALA A 12 39.25 -23.54 41.08
C ALA A 12 39.26 -22.01 40.99
N SER A 13 39.52 -21.34 42.12
CA SER A 13 39.59 -19.87 42.25
C SER A 13 40.99 -19.31 41.96
N ALA A 14 41.08 -18.01 41.69
CA ALA A 14 42.29 -17.28 41.35
C ALA A 14 43.29 -17.05 42.52
N PRO A 15 44.55 -16.67 42.20
CA PRO A 15 45.40 -15.85 43.05
C PRO A 15 45.56 -14.40 42.52
N ALA A 16 46.10 -13.50 43.35
CA ALA A 16 46.07 -12.04 43.12
C ALA A 16 47.46 -11.33 43.22
N SER A 17 47.54 -10.18 42.54
CA SER A 17 48.26 -8.92 42.86
C SER A 17 49.72 -8.89 43.41
N ILE A 18 50.65 -8.21 42.70
CA ILE A 18 51.78 -7.43 43.27
C ILE A 18 52.13 -6.19 42.36
N PRO A 19 52.28 -4.96 42.91
CA PRO A 19 52.87 -3.74 42.29
C PRO A 19 54.23 -3.33 42.99
N PRO A 20 54.83 -2.10 42.96
CA PRO A 20 54.52 -0.81 42.30
C PRO A 20 55.76 0.00 41.73
N ALA A 21 55.55 1.30 41.40
CA ALA A 21 56.46 2.47 41.62
C ALA A 21 57.41 2.98 40.48
N PRO A 22 58.07 4.17 40.57
CA PRO A 22 57.43 5.49 40.33
C PRO A 22 58.24 6.59 39.54
N ALA A 23 57.50 7.57 38.97
CA ALA A 23 57.74 9.03 38.78
C ALA A 23 59.08 9.71 38.30
N ALA A 24 58.97 10.45 37.16
CA ALA A 24 59.39 11.86 36.86
C ALA A 24 60.89 12.33 37.02
N PRO A 25 61.31 13.59 36.67
CA PRO A 25 60.67 14.74 35.98
C PRO A 25 61.51 15.47 34.86
N ASP A 26 60.92 16.52 34.26
CA ASP A 26 61.47 17.76 33.62
C ASP A 26 62.76 17.82 32.75
N ALA A 27 62.63 18.41 31.54
CA ALA A 27 63.39 19.61 31.10
C ALA A 27 62.95 20.15 29.70
N ALA A 28 62.92 21.49 29.56
CA ALA A 28 62.82 22.27 28.30
C ALA A 28 63.51 23.65 28.54
N PRO A 29 63.69 24.59 27.57
CA PRO A 29 63.59 24.56 26.10
C PRO A 29 64.98 24.94 25.45
N PRO A 30 65.17 25.54 24.23
CA PRO A 30 64.53 26.79 23.74
C PRO A 30 64.00 26.82 22.28
N ILE A 31 63.05 27.73 22.13
CA ILE A 31 62.36 28.31 20.97
C ILE A 31 63.30 28.75 19.81
N THR A 32 62.87 28.55 18.57
CA THR A 32 62.93 29.58 17.51
C THR A 32 61.56 29.71 16.83
N ALA A 33 61.16 30.94 16.51
CA ALA A 33 59.80 31.28 16.11
C ALA A 33 59.60 31.30 14.59
N GLY A 34 58.42 30.85 14.14
CA GLY A 34 57.94 30.98 12.76
C GLY A 34 56.42 31.18 12.78
N SER A 35 55.97 32.38 12.43
CA SER A 35 54.60 32.85 12.67
C SER A 35 53.56 32.27 11.69
N GLY A 36 52.45 31.75 12.21
CA GLY A 36 51.27 31.38 11.43
C GLY A 36 50.04 31.19 12.33
N PRO A 37 48.95 31.97 12.15
CA PRO A 37 47.76 31.86 13.00
C PRO A 37 46.77 30.78 12.53
N GLU A 38 45.89 30.41 13.46
CA GLU A 38 44.61 29.71 13.28
C GLU A 38 44.61 28.27 12.73
N SER A 39 44.68 27.36 13.70
CA SER A 39 43.90 26.13 13.67
C SER A 39 42.42 26.43 13.38
N THR A 40 41.91 25.93 12.25
CA THR A 40 40.50 25.55 12.13
C THR A 40 40.42 24.12 11.63
N ALA A 41 39.72 23.28 12.38
CA ALA A 41 39.48 21.90 11.99
C ALA A 41 38.58 21.86 10.75
N GLY A 42 39.16 21.51 9.59
CA GLY A 42 38.38 21.17 8.41
C GLY A 42 37.57 19.90 8.70
N PRO A 43 36.24 19.90 8.55
CA PRO A 43 35.45 18.73 8.91
C PRO A 43 35.74 17.58 7.94
N GLU A 44 35.96 16.39 8.49
CA GLU A 44 35.80 15.16 7.73
C GLU A 44 34.35 15.09 7.24
N GLY A 45 34.14 15.51 5.99
CA GLY A 45 32.85 15.50 5.31
C GLY A 45 32.38 14.06 5.16
N GLY A 46 31.67 13.59 6.20
CA GLY A 46 31.46 12.16 6.40
C GLY A 46 30.79 11.50 5.19
N ARG A 47 31.21 10.26 4.92
CA ARG A 47 30.48 9.31 4.07
C ARG A 47 29.14 8.97 4.73
N ARG A 48 28.19 9.90 4.71
CA ARG A 48 26.78 9.65 5.01
C ARG A 48 26.19 8.85 3.85
N ARG A 49 26.47 7.54 3.87
CA ARG A 49 25.70 6.55 3.10
C ARG A 49 24.21 6.85 3.31
N SER A 50 23.49 6.98 2.20
CA SER A 50 22.13 7.51 2.16
C SER A 50 21.11 6.49 2.66
N ASN A 51 21.08 6.22 3.97
CA ASN A 51 20.09 5.36 4.64
C ASN A 51 18.74 6.09 4.87
N ARG A 52 18.27 6.80 3.85
CA ARG A 52 16.96 7.45 3.79
C ARG A 52 16.44 7.28 2.36
N ARG A 53 15.16 7.65 2.15
CA ARG A 53 14.44 7.59 0.86
C ARG A 53 14.02 6.13 0.60
N TRP A 54 12.82 5.78 0.14
CA TRP A 54 11.72 6.45 -0.57
C TRP A 54 10.35 6.15 0.10
N LEU A 55 9.29 6.91 -0.25
CA LEU A 55 7.98 6.91 0.44
C LEU A 55 6.75 6.51 -0.42
N ILE A 56 6.95 6.08 -1.67
CA ILE A 56 5.92 5.98 -2.74
C ILE A 56 4.69 5.11 -2.37
N ILE A 57 4.87 4.17 -1.45
CA ILE A 57 4.03 2.99 -1.30
C ILE A 57 2.94 3.19 -0.23
N GLY A 58 3.02 4.26 0.58
CA GLY A 58 2.01 4.58 1.60
C GLY A 58 0.59 4.79 1.03
N GLY A 59 0.49 5.40 -0.16
CA GLY A 59 -0.79 5.60 -0.85
C GLY A 59 -1.47 4.29 -1.28
N ILE A 60 -0.74 3.17 -1.34
CA ILE A 60 -1.29 1.85 -1.64
C ILE A 60 -2.09 1.31 -0.44
N ALA A 61 -1.69 1.60 0.81
CA ALA A 61 -2.54 1.28 1.96
C ALA A 61 -3.83 2.10 1.94
N ILE A 62 -3.74 3.37 1.55
CA ILE A 62 -4.87 4.32 1.62
C ILE A 62 -5.98 4.01 0.60
N VAL A 63 -5.66 3.39 -0.54
CA VAL A 63 -6.64 2.74 -1.45
C VAL A 63 -7.66 1.90 -0.67
N PHE A 64 -7.17 1.10 0.28
CA PHE A 64 -7.99 0.16 1.04
C PHE A 64 -8.52 0.80 2.33
N LEU A 65 -7.73 1.66 3.00
CA LEU A 65 -8.17 2.41 4.19
C LEU A 65 -9.37 3.34 3.92
N LEU A 66 -9.52 3.85 2.70
CA LEU A 66 -10.66 4.71 2.34
C LEU A 66 -11.98 3.95 2.18
N ILE A 67 -11.94 2.64 1.99
CA ILE A 67 -13.13 1.78 1.99
C ILE A 67 -13.64 1.56 3.43
N ILE A 68 -12.78 1.77 4.45
CA ILE A 68 -13.09 1.73 5.89
C ILE A 68 -13.93 2.96 6.34
N GLY A 69 -14.75 3.50 5.43
CA GLY A 69 -15.59 4.69 5.58
C GLY A 69 -16.82 4.49 6.46
N TYR A 70 -16.58 4.12 7.72
CA TYR A 70 -17.46 4.31 8.88
C TYR A 70 -18.93 3.91 8.68
N VAL A 71 -19.17 2.60 8.49
CA VAL A 71 -20.52 2.03 8.63
C VAL A 71 -20.89 1.98 10.10
N VAL A 72 -21.64 2.99 10.56
CA VAL A 72 -22.27 2.97 11.88
C VAL A 72 -23.39 1.92 11.87
N GLY A 73 -23.15 0.77 12.50
CA GLY A 73 -24.16 -0.26 12.68
C GLY A 73 -25.39 0.32 13.42
N GLY A 74 -26.57 0.21 12.80
CA GLY A 74 -27.76 0.93 13.26
C GLY A 74 -29.05 0.55 12.54
N ALA A 75 -29.34 -0.74 12.38
CA ALA A 75 -30.61 -1.24 11.83
C ALA A 75 -31.33 -2.11 12.86
N VAL A 76 -32.18 -1.51 13.69
CA VAL A 76 -33.04 -2.24 14.64
C VAL A 76 -34.35 -2.60 13.94
N ALA A 77 -34.62 -3.90 13.75
CA ALA A 77 -35.77 -4.35 12.96
C ALA A 77 -37.12 -4.30 13.73
N ALA A 78 -38.18 -3.84 13.06
CA ALA A 78 -39.58 -3.93 13.50
C ALA A 78 -40.46 -4.63 12.43
N GLY A 79 -41.69 -5.01 12.79
CA GLY A 79 -42.44 -6.14 12.18
C GLY A 79 -43.25 -5.98 10.88
N VAL A 80 -43.80 -7.14 10.49
CA VAL A 80 -44.29 -7.70 9.19
C VAL A 80 -45.78 -7.39 8.88
N PRO A 81 -46.37 -7.56 7.65
CA PRO A 81 -45.88 -8.14 6.36
C PRO A 81 -46.05 -7.27 5.08
N VAL A 82 -45.38 -7.48 3.94
CA VAL A 82 -43.93 -7.41 3.61
C VAL A 82 -43.05 -8.70 3.54
N SER A 83 -43.56 -9.89 3.89
CA SER A 83 -42.76 -11.15 4.05
C SER A 83 -41.57 -11.39 3.09
N ASN A 84 -41.77 -11.38 1.76
CA ASN A 84 -40.69 -11.70 0.81
C ASN A 84 -39.69 -10.54 0.60
N ALA A 85 -40.18 -9.31 0.57
CA ALA A 85 -39.32 -8.12 0.49
C ALA A 85 -38.50 -7.95 1.78
N ASP A 86 -39.11 -8.15 2.94
CA ASP A 86 -38.41 -8.12 4.23
C ASP A 86 -37.37 -9.23 4.37
N LYS A 87 -37.64 -10.45 3.87
CA LYS A 87 -36.63 -11.52 3.83
C LYS A 87 -35.44 -11.13 2.96
N ALA A 88 -35.69 -10.66 1.73
CA ALA A 88 -34.64 -10.21 0.84
C ALA A 88 -33.83 -9.03 1.44
N LEU A 89 -34.51 -8.06 2.06
CA LEU A 89 -33.88 -6.93 2.74
C LEU A 89 -33.05 -7.37 3.97
N ARG A 90 -33.56 -8.29 4.82
CA ARG A 90 -32.80 -8.83 5.95
C ARG A 90 -31.56 -9.58 5.49
N THR A 91 -31.68 -10.49 4.53
CA THR A 91 -30.53 -11.19 3.95
C THR A 91 -29.52 -10.22 3.34
N THR A 92 -29.97 -9.14 2.70
CA THR A 92 -29.08 -8.08 2.19
C THR A 92 -28.32 -7.37 3.31
N VAL A 93 -28.98 -7.06 4.43
CA VAL A 93 -28.35 -6.43 5.61
C VAL A 93 -27.39 -7.38 6.35
N ASP A 94 -27.72 -8.67 6.42
CA ASP A 94 -26.83 -9.69 7.00
C ASP A 94 -25.57 -9.87 6.13
N HIS A 95 -25.71 -9.92 4.80
CA HIS A 95 -24.59 -9.95 3.87
C HIS A 95 -23.79 -8.63 3.84
N GLU A 96 -24.43 -7.47 4.02
CA GLU A 96 -23.77 -6.17 4.18
C GLU A 96 -22.72 -6.24 5.30
N ASN A 97 -23.06 -6.76 6.48
CA ASN A 97 -22.11 -6.84 7.59
C ASN A 97 -20.86 -7.66 7.24
N ALA A 98 -21.00 -8.73 6.45
CA ALA A 98 -19.87 -9.54 5.98
C ALA A 98 -19.04 -8.82 4.89
N VAL A 99 -19.70 -8.14 3.94
CA VAL A 99 -19.04 -7.32 2.91
C VAL A 99 -18.25 -6.19 3.59
N VAL A 100 -18.89 -5.44 4.49
CA VAL A 100 -18.30 -4.34 5.27
C VAL A 100 -17.14 -4.83 6.14
N ALA A 101 -17.23 -6.00 6.78
CA ALA A 101 -16.13 -6.56 7.55
C ALA A 101 -14.88 -6.86 6.69
N VAL A 102 -15.06 -7.42 5.48
CA VAL A 102 -13.96 -7.64 4.53
C VAL A 102 -13.40 -6.33 4.00
N LEU A 103 -14.27 -5.37 3.66
CA LEU A 103 -13.87 -4.07 3.12
C LEU A 103 -13.22 -3.15 4.18
N ASN A 104 -13.51 -3.37 5.47
CA ASN A 104 -12.87 -2.70 6.60
C ASN A 104 -11.47 -3.25 6.95
N GLU A 105 -11.01 -4.32 6.29
CA GLU A 105 -9.69 -4.89 6.53
C GLU A 105 -8.61 -4.09 5.79
N ASP A 106 -7.63 -3.55 6.52
CA ASP A 106 -6.38 -3.07 5.93
C ASP A 106 -5.54 -4.27 5.48
N PRO A 107 -5.38 -4.51 4.17
CA PRO A 107 -4.65 -5.67 3.67
C PRO A 107 -3.15 -5.59 3.95
N PHE A 108 -2.60 -4.39 4.10
CA PHE A 108 -1.17 -4.19 4.31
C PHE A 108 -0.80 -4.04 5.79
N LYS A 109 -1.73 -4.32 6.70
CA LYS A 109 -1.48 -4.32 8.14
C LYS A 109 -0.33 -5.27 8.50
N GLY A 110 0.80 -4.70 8.91
CA GLY A 110 2.02 -5.46 9.24
C GLY A 110 2.87 -5.86 8.02
N VAL A 111 2.57 -5.34 6.83
CA VAL A 111 3.49 -5.30 5.69
C VAL A 111 4.31 -4.01 5.82
N ASP A 112 5.63 -4.11 5.79
CA ASP A 112 6.47 -2.93 5.69
C ASP A 112 6.46 -2.43 4.24
N LEU A 113 5.72 -1.35 4.02
CA LEU A 113 5.64 -0.65 2.75
C LEU A 113 6.69 0.47 2.63
N SER A 114 7.61 0.66 3.59
CA SER A 114 8.72 1.58 3.39
C SER A 114 9.72 1.02 2.36
N SER A 115 10.21 1.85 1.44
CA SER A 115 10.93 1.31 0.26
C SER A 115 12.29 0.69 0.58
N SER A 116 12.90 1.06 1.70
CA SER A 116 14.21 0.56 2.13
C SER A 116 14.18 -0.90 2.58
N THR A 117 12.99 -1.41 2.90
CA THR A 117 12.74 -2.74 3.48
C THR A 117 11.53 -3.42 2.83
N LEU A 118 11.12 -2.94 1.64
CA LEU A 118 9.93 -3.41 0.94
C LEU A 118 10.02 -4.90 0.59
N ASP A 119 9.24 -5.70 1.32
CA ASP A 119 9.01 -7.11 1.01
C ASP A 119 7.90 -7.20 -0.05
N VAL A 120 8.30 -7.04 -1.32
CA VAL A 120 7.36 -7.14 -2.47
C VAL A 120 6.60 -8.48 -2.49
N PRO A 121 7.23 -9.66 -2.26
CA PRO A 121 6.51 -10.92 -2.12
C PRO A 121 5.40 -10.87 -1.05
N LYS A 122 5.69 -10.35 0.14
CA LYS A 122 4.71 -10.20 1.23
C LYS A 122 3.59 -9.21 0.87
N ALA A 123 3.91 -8.10 0.22
CA ALA A 123 2.93 -7.11 -0.23
C ALA A 123 2.00 -7.68 -1.31
N LYS A 124 2.53 -8.40 -2.30
CA LYS A 124 1.71 -9.11 -3.32
C LYS A 124 0.85 -10.21 -2.68
N ALA A 125 1.39 -10.98 -1.72
CA ALA A 125 0.62 -12.01 -1.01
C ALA A 125 -0.53 -11.42 -0.17
N ALA A 126 -0.28 -10.30 0.52
CA ALA A 126 -1.29 -9.54 1.25
C ALA A 126 -2.42 -9.05 0.34
N LEU A 127 -2.08 -8.40 -0.78
CA LEU A 127 -3.03 -7.95 -1.79
C LEU A 127 -3.85 -9.12 -2.37
N ALA A 128 -3.20 -10.24 -2.71
CA ALA A 128 -3.87 -11.43 -3.23
C ALA A 128 -4.85 -12.04 -2.22
N GLY A 129 -4.45 -12.18 -0.95
CA GLY A 129 -5.29 -12.70 0.13
C GLY A 129 -6.52 -11.81 0.39
N TYR A 130 -6.36 -10.49 0.32
CA TYR A 130 -7.47 -9.55 0.40
C TYR A 130 -8.41 -9.66 -0.81
N MET A 131 -7.87 -9.68 -2.03
CA MET A 131 -8.68 -9.83 -3.24
C MET A 131 -9.41 -11.19 -3.30
N GLN A 132 -8.88 -12.23 -2.66
CA GLN A 132 -9.60 -13.49 -2.43
C GLN A 132 -10.82 -13.27 -1.52
N LYS A 133 -10.68 -12.57 -0.39
CA LYS A 133 -11.81 -12.23 0.51
C LYS A 133 -12.87 -11.40 -0.20
N VAL A 134 -12.47 -10.37 -0.95
CA VAL A 134 -13.38 -9.55 -1.78
C VAL A 134 -14.13 -10.42 -2.80
N SER A 135 -13.45 -11.38 -3.42
CA SER A 135 -14.05 -12.29 -4.41
C SER A 135 -15.01 -13.31 -3.79
N LEU A 136 -14.86 -13.64 -2.49
CA LEU A 136 -15.80 -14.48 -1.76
C LEU A 136 -17.10 -13.75 -1.39
N VAL A 137 -17.04 -12.43 -1.13
CA VAL A 137 -18.22 -11.62 -0.78
C VAL A 137 -18.90 -10.95 -1.98
N GLN A 138 -18.24 -10.77 -3.11
CA GLN A 138 -18.89 -10.19 -4.30
C GLN A 138 -20.17 -10.93 -4.78
N PRO A 139 -20.24 -12.27 -4.75
CA PRO A 139 -21.45 -12.99 -5.20
C PRO A 139 -22.71 -12.68 -4.38
N SER A 140 -22.60 -12.31 -3.10
CA SER A 140 -23.79 -11.94 -2.31
C SER A 140 -24.40 -10.65 -2.82
N VAL A 141 -23.60 -9.61 -3.09
CA VAL A 141 -24.05 -8.33 -3.67
C VAL A 141 -24.84 -8.55 -4.97
N ALA A 142 -24.36 -9.44 -5.83
CA ALA A 142 -25.05 -9.81 -7.07
C ALA A 142 -26.33 -10.63 -6.84
N SER A 143 -26.29 -11.59 -5.90
CA SER A 143 -27.44 -12.41 -5.50
C SER A 143 -28.57 -11.57 -4.93
N ASP A 144 -28.25 -10.69 -3.98
CA ASP A 144 -29.19 -9.83 -3.27
C ASP A 144 -29.84 -8.82 -4.22
N ARG A 145 -29.06 -8.25 -5.14
CA ARG A 145 -29.58 -7.40 -6.22
C ARG A 145 -30.58 -8.15 -7.08
N ASN A 146 -30.27 -9.39 -7.48
CA ASN A 146 -31.20 -10.22 -8.27
C ASN A 146 -32.47 -10.59 -7.48
N ALA A 147 -32.35 -10.87 -6.17
CA ALA A 147 -33.49 -11.16 -5.31
C ALA A 147 -34.43 -9.93 -5.18
N LEU A 148 -33.87 -8.76 -4.87
CA LEU A 148 -34.61 -7.51 -4.76
C LEU A 148 -35.25 -7.08 -6.10
N GLN A 149 -34.56 -7.28 -7.23
CA GLN A 149 -35.13 -7.03 -8.56
C GLN A 149 -36.34 -7.92 -8.88
N ARG A 150 -36.35 -9.18 -8.41
CA ARG A 150 -37.48 -10.11 -8.61
C ARG A 150 -38.71 -9.75 -7.79
N VAL A 151 -38.55 -9.15 -6.60
CA VAL A 151 -39.66 -8.74 -5.72
C VAL A 151 -40.21 -7.35 -6.09
N ARG A 152 -39.44 -6.54 -6.81
CA ARG A 152 -39.84 -5.18 -7.24
C ARG A 152 -41.18 -5.10 -8.01
N PRO A 153 -41.56 -6.04 -8.90
CA PRO A 153 -42.87 -6.04 -9.57
C PRO A 153 -44.04 -6.30 -8.62
N ASP A 154 -43.83 -7.12 -7.58
CA ASP A 154 -44.86 -7.47 -6.59
C ASP A 154 -45.27 -6.25 -5.72
N LEU A 155 -44.44 -5.20 -5.72
CA LEU A 155 -44.67 -3.92 -5.04
C LEU A 155 -45.32 -2.85 -5.94
N GLN A 156 -46.00 -3.26 -7.01
CA GLN A 156 -46.84 -2.37 -7.82
C GLN A 156 -48.19 -2.14 -7.13
N SER A 157 -48.51 -0.87 -6.86
CA SER A 157 -49.77 -0.47 -6.25
C SER A 157 -50.95 -0.72 -7.20
N SER A 158 -51.83 -1.66 -6.83
CA SER A 158 -53.09 -1.90 -7.51
C SER A 158 -54.18 -0.96 -6.99
N PHE A 159 -55.14 -0.58 -7.82
CA PHE A 159 -56.26 0.31 -7.43
C PHE A 159 -57.14 -0.30 -6.32
N LEU A 160 -57.05 -1.62 -6.10
CA LEU A 160 -57.80 -2.37 -5.09
C LEU A 160 -57.10 -2.39 -3.70
N THR A 161 -55.85 -1.93 -3.57
CA THR A 161 -55.07 -2.04 -2.31
C THR A 161 -54.99 -0.72 -1.53
N LEU A 162 -56.07 0.08 -1.54
CA LEU A 162 -56.12 1.41 -0.91
C LEU A 162 -55.76 1.44 0.60
N PRO A 163 -56.11 0.45 1.45
CA PRO A 163 -55.69 0.44 2.86
C PRO A 163 -54.18 0.23 3.06
N GLU A 164 -53.51 -0.47 2.15
CA GLU A 164 -52.09 -0.88 2.26
C GLU A 164 -51.14 -0.05 1.39
N GLN A 165 -51.67 0.92 0.63
CA GLN A 165 -50.91 1.72 -0.33
C GLN A 165 -49.71 2.46 0.30
N SER A 166 -49.82 2.85 1.57
CA SER A 166 -48.74 3.48 2.34
C SER A 166 -47.59 2.52 2.66
N THR A 167 -47.90 1.27 3.00
CA THR A 167 -46.94 0.17 3.24
C THR A 167 -46.25 -0.20 1.94
N ILE A 168 -46.99 -0.51 0.87
CA ILE A 168 -46.44 -0.82 -0.47
C ILE A 168 -45.50 0.30 -0.96
N SER A 169 -45.88 1.56 -0.75
CA SER A 169 -45.04 2.72 -1.10
C SER A 169 -43.83 2.92 -0.20
N ARG A 170 -43.83 2.41 1.03
CA ARG A 170 -42.66 2.38 1.93
C ARG A 170 -41.70 1.29 1.47
N ASP A 171 -42.18 0.08 1.23
CA ASP A 171 -41.32 -1.06 0.89
C ASP A 171 -40.71 -0.92 -0.50
N ARG A 172 -41.45 -0.37 -1.47
CA ARG A 172 -40.89 0.00 -2.77
C ARG A 172 -39.72 0.97 -2.63
N ARG A 173 -39.82 1.98 -1.75
CA ARG A 173 -38.71 2.91 -1.46
C ARG A 173 -37.54 2.21 -0.77
N ARG A 174 -37.79 1.28 0.16
CA ARG A 174 -36.74 0.46 0.82
C ARG A 174 -36.00 -0.43 -0.19
N VAL A 175 -36.72 -1.09 -1.09
CA VAL A 175 -36.16 -1.94 -2.16
C VAL A 175 -35.40 -1.11 -3.21
N ASP A 176 -35.96 0.00 -3.69
CA ASP A 176 -35.27 0.90 -4.64
C ASP A 176 -33.99 1.50 -4.01
N ALA A 177 -33.99 1.81 -2.71
CA ALA A 177 -32.80 2.24 -1.97
C ALA A 177 -31.77 1.10 -1.85
N ALA A 178 -32.16 -0.10 -1.39
CA ALA A 178 -31.26 -1.25 -1.29
C ALA A 178 -30.60 -1.59 -2.65
N LEU A 179 -31.35 -1.55 -3.74
CA LEU A 179 -30.82 -1.72 -5.11
C LEU A 179 -29.79 -0.64 -5.47
N THR A 180 -30.00 0.60 -5.04
CA THR A 180 -29.08 1.73 -5.26
C THR A 180 -27.79 1.58 -4.43
N ALA A 181 -27.91 1.14 -3.17
CA ALA A 181 -26.77 0.82 -2.32
C ALA A 181 -25.93 -0.31 -2.92
N LEU A 182 -26.54 -1.46 -3.25
CA LEU A 182 -25.84 -2.60 -3.88
C LEU A 182 -25.19 -2.21 -5.21
N SER A 183 -25.79 -1.29 -5.98
CA SER A 183 -25.15 -0.75 -7.19
C SER A 183 -23.92 0.11 -6.90
N SER A 184 -23.90 0.83 -5.77
CA SER A 184 -22.74 1.62 -5.32
C SER A 184 -21.63 0.69 -4.81
N ALA A 185 -21.98 -0.36 -4.06
CA ALA A 185 -21.06 -1.39 -3.58
C ALA A 185 -20.40 -2.17 -4.73
N GLN A 186 -21.19 -2.64 -5.71
CA GLN A 186 -20.66 -3.31 -6.91
C GLN A 186 -19.67 -2.41 -7.65
N ARG A 187 -20.00 -1.12 -7.85
CA ARG A 187 -19.09 -0.16 -8.50
C ARG A 187 -17.80 0.04 -7.69
N GLY A 188 -17.88 0.09 -6.36
CA GLY A 188 -16.72 0.12 -5.48
C GLY A 188 -15.82 -1.11 -5.65
N ILE A 189 -16.41 -2.32 -5.67
CA ILE A 189 -15.68 -3.59 -5.91
C ILE A 189 -15.02 -3.61 -7.29
N ASP A 190 -15.69 -3.10 -8.34
CA ASP A 190 -15.14 -3.07 -9.70
C ASP A 190 -13.99 -2.07 -9.86
N ILE A 191 -14.05 -0.92 -9.17
CA ILE A 191 -12.91 0.02 -9.04
C ILE A 191 -11.76 -0.64 -8.28
N LEU A 192 -12.05 -1.25 -7.13
CA LEU A 192 -11.08 -1.95 -6.27
C LEU A 192 -10.31 -3.03 -7.01
N LYS A 193 -10.98 -3.82 -7.86
CA LYS A 193 -10.32 -4.81 -8.74
C LYS A 193 -9.34 -4.19 -9.73
N LYS A 194 -9.70 -3.06 -10.35
CA LYS A 194 -8.81 -2.33 -11.28
C LYS A 194 -7.61 -1.74 -10.56
N GLN A 195 -7.84 -1.14 -9.39
CA GLN A 195 -6.76 -0.62 -8.55
C GLN A 195 -5.84 -1.73 -8.02
N ALA A 196 -6.37 -2.88 -7.63
CA ALA A 196 -5.55 -4.04 -7.25
C ALA A 196 -4.67 -4.54 -8.41
N ALA A 197 -5.20 -4.61 -9.64
CA ALA A 197 -4.40 -4.97 -10.81
C ALA A 197 -3.30 -3.94 -11.11
N PHE A 198 -3.60 -2.64 -10.99
CA PHE A 198 -2.63 -1.56 -11.11
C PHE A 198 -1.52 -1.66 -10.04
N VAL A 199 -1.90 -1.85 -8.78
CA VAL A 199 -0.97 -1.99 -7.64
C VAL A 199 -0.09 -3.23 -7.79
N ASP A 200 -0.63 -4.35 -8.26
CA ASP A 200 0.15 -5.57 -8.53
C ASP A 200 1.24 -5.33 -9.60
N ALA A 201 0.90 -4.60 -10.67
CA ALA A 201 1.86 -4.19 -11.69
C ALA A 201 2.88 -3.15 -11.19
N LEU A 202 2.49 -2.26 -10.28
CA LEU A 202 3.40 -1.31 -9.64
C LEU A 202 4.38 -2.02 -8.68
N PHE A 203 3.94 -3.09 -8.01
CA PHE A 203 4.81 -3.98 -7.25
C PHE A 203 5.77 -4.77 -8.16
N ASP A 204 5.32 -5.28 -9.31
CA ASP A 204 6.22 -5.89 -10.32
C ASP A 204 7.30 -4.90 -10.76
N ALA A 205 6.91 -3.65 -11.07
CA ALA A 205 7.85 -2.60 -11.45
C ALA A 205 8.86 -2.29 -10.33
N SER A 206 8.39 -2.17 -9.09
CA SER A 206 9.23 -1.93 -7.92
C SER A 206 10.24 -3.07 -7.69
N ALA A 207 9.82 -4.32 -7.85
CA ALA A 207 10.71 -5.48 -7.74
C ALA A 207 11.81 -5.47 -8.82
N ASN A 208 11.46 -5.11 -10.05
CA ASN A 208 12.43 -5.02 -11.14
C ASN A 208 13.43 -3.87 -10.93
N PHE A 209 13.01 -2.73 -10.37
CA PHE A 209 13.96 -1.67 -9.95
C PHE A 209 14.89 -2.12 -8.82
N ILE A 210 14.39 -2.89 -7.84
CA ILE A 210 15.23 -3.46 -6.77
C ILE A 210 16.24 -4.45 -7.35
N ALA A 211 15.86 -5.26 -8.35
CA ALA A 211 16.77 -6.18 -9.03
C ALA A 211 17.84 -5.42 -9.86
N LEU A 212 17.42 -4.39 -10.60
CA LEU A 212 18.30 -3.51 -11.38
C LEU A 212 19.31 -2.76 -10.48
N GLY A 213 18.85 -2.27 -9.32
CA GLY A 213 19.73 -1.66 -8.33
C GLY A 213 20.80 -2.63 -7.82
N LYS A 214 20.43 -3.88 -7.54
CA LYS A 214 21.39 -4.91 -7.11
C LYS A 214 22.42 -5.28 -8.17
N THR A 215 22.06 -5.35 -9.46
CA THR A 215 23.04 -5.59 -10.53
C THR A 215 23.97 -4.40 -10.70
N MET A 216 23.48 -3.16 -10.52
CA MET A 216 24.32 -1.95 -10.54
C MET A 216 25.27 -1.88 -9.33
N GLU A 217 24.81 -2.20 -8.12
CA GLU A 217 25.65 -2.28 -6.91
C GLU A 217 26.73 -3.37 -6.99
N ALA A 218 26.47 -4.44 -7.75
CA ALA A 218 27.42 -5.52 -8.02
C ALA A 218 28.36 -5.24 -9.21
N GLU A 219 28.28 -4.06 -9.83
CA GLU A 219 29.00 -3.67 -11.06
C GLU A 219 28.72 -4.59 -12.27
N ASP A 220 27.63 -5.38 -12.22
CA ASP A 220 27.20 -6.33 -13.25
C ASP A 220 26.46 -5.60 -14.38
N LEU A 221 27.24 -5.01 -15.30
CA LEU A 221 26.72 -4.35 -16.50
C LEU A 221 25.93 -5.30 -17.42
N PRO A 222 26.35 -6.56 -17.70
CA PRO A 222 25.54 -7.52 -18.46
C PRO A 222 24.19 -7.82 -17.79
N GLY A 223 24.16 -8.07 -16.48
CA GLY A 223 22.93 -8.31 -15.72
C GLY A 223 22.01 -7.09 -15.70
N THR A 224 22.58 -5.89 -15.51
CA THR A 224 21.86 -4.62 -15.58
C THR A 224 21.23 -4.41 -16.96
N ALA A 225 21.98 -4.67 -18.04
CA ALA A 225 21.47 -4.59 -19.41
C ALA A 225 20.33 -5.59 -19.67
N ALA A 226 20.42 -6.81 -19.12
CA ALA A 226 19.40 -7.85 -19.26
C ALA A 226 18.11 -7.56 -18.45
N GLN A 227 18.21 -6.85 -17.32
CA GLN A 227 17.07 -6.45 -16.48
C GLN A 227 16.23 -5.30 -17.08
N LEU A 228 16.86 -4.40 -17.84
CA LEU A 228 16.22 -3.18 -18.36
C LEU A 228 14.92 -3.40 -19.17
N PRO A 229 14.82 -4.38 -20.10
CA PRO A 229 13.58 -4.67 -20.82
C PRO A 229 12.43 -5.09 -19.89
N GLY A 230 12.72 -5.91 -18.88
CA GLY A 230 11.73 -6.35 -17.89
C GLY A 230 11.23 -5.19 -17.03
N THR A 231 12.16 -4.34 -16.57
CA THR A 231 11.84 -3.12 -15.81
C THR A 231 10.93 -2.20 -16.63
N GLY A 232 11.31 -1.88 -17.88
CA GLY A 232 10.49 -1.06 -18.78
C GLY A 232 9.10 -1.65 -19.06
N ALA A 233 9.01 -2.96 -19.30
CA ALA A 233 7.74 -3.66 -19.53
C ALA A 233 6.81 -3.61 -18.30
N SER A 234 7.35 -3.77 -17.09
CA SER A 234 6.56 -3.68 -15.85
C SER A 234 6.06 -2.26 -15.55
N VAL A 235 6.88 -1.23 -15.75
CA VAL A 235 6.43 0.18 -15.64
C VAL A 235 5.35 0.47 -16.67
N LYS A 236 5.52 0.02 -17.91
CA LYS A 236 4.49 0.16 -18.95
C LYS A 236 3.19 -0.55 -18.58
N LYS A 237 3.23 -1.79 -18.07
CA LYS A 237 2.06 -2.53 -17.59
C LYS A 237 1.32 -1.73 -16.50
N ALA A 238 2.04 -1.14 -15.55
CA ALA A 238 1.44 -0.30 -14.51
C ALA A 238 0.81 0.98 -15.09
N ALA A 239 1.46 1.64 -16.07
CA ALA A 239 0.91 2.81 -16.75
C ALA A 239 -0.31 2.51 -17.62
N ASP A 240 -0.32 1.39 -18.33
CA ASP A 240 -1.45 0.92 -19.14
C ASP A 240 -2.66 0.58 -18.25
N LEU A 241 -2.45 0.19 -16.98
CA LEU A 241 -3.51 -0.06 -16.00
C LEU A 241 -3.93 1.20 -15.22
N ALA A 242 -3.11 2.25 -15.17
CA ALA A 242 -3.38 3.49 -14.45
C ALA A 242 -4.34 4.44 -15.20
N GLN A 243 -5.46 3.92 -15.66
CA GLN A 243 -6.43 4.66 -16.47
C GLN A 243 -7.50 5.33 -15.60
N PRO A 244 -7.77 6.63 -15.80
CA PRO A 244 -8.94 7.28 -15.21
C PRO A 244 -10.23 6.73 -15.84
N PRO A 245 -11.37 6.77 -15.13
CA PRO A 245 -11.57 7.40 -13.81
C PRO A 245 -11.19 6.49 -12.63
N ASP A 246 -10.92 5.20 -12.85
CA ASP A 246 -10.87 4.20 -11.77
C ASP A 246 -9.50 4.16 -11.06
N VAL A 247 -8.42 4.62 -11.70
CA VAL A 247 -7.14 4.91 -11.04
C VAL A 247 -6.90 6.43 -11.05
N PRO A 248 -6.63 7.07 -9.90
CA PRO A 248 -6.38 8.51 -9.86
C PRO A 248 -5.19 8.96 -10.70
N VAL A 249 -5.35 10.11 -11.38
CA VAL A 249 -4.26 10.78 -12.13
C VAL A 249 -3.06 11.17 -11.26
N ALA A 250 -3.22 11.21 -9.93
CA ALA A 250 -2.15 11.43 -8.96
C ALA A 250 -1.04 10.35 -9.00
N PHE A 251 -1.30 9.17 -9.59
CA PHE A 251 -0.28 8.14 -9.83
C PHE A 251 0.58 8.39 -11.09
N ALA A 252 0.14 9.26 -12.01
CA ALA A 252 0.85 9.50 -13.27
C ALA A 252 2.28 10.08 -13.11
N PRO A 253 2.56 11.01 -12.17
CA PRO A 253 3.93 11.47 -11.90
C PRO A 253 4.87 10.34 -11.45
N ILE A 254 4.35 9.38 -10.68
CA ILE A 254 5.11 8.22 -10.19
C ILE A 254 5.57 7.36 -11.36
N LEU A 255 4.62 6.97 -12.21
CA LEU A 255 4.87 6.14 -13.38
C LEU A 255 5.81 6.82 -14.37
N LYS A 256 5.66 8.14 -14.57
CA LYS A 256 6.57 8.93 -15.39
C LYS A 256 7.99 8.95 -14.81
N GLY A 257 8.15 9.17 -13.51
CA GLY A 257 9.46 9.15 -12.86
C GLY A 257 10.13 7.77 -12.93
N MET A 258 9.36 6.69 -12.74
CA MET A 258 9.87 5.33 -12.94
C MET A 258 10.27 5.08 -14.41
N GLN A 259 9.49 5.55 -15.37
CA GLN A 259 9.82 5.39 -16.79
C GLN A 259 11.11 6.16 -17.16
N GLN A 260 11.25 7.39 -16.66
CA GLN A 260 12.45 8.21 -16.83
C GLN A 260 13.69 7.52 -16.24
N ALA A 261 13.59 7.01 -15.01
CA ALA A 261 14.69 6.27 -14.38
C ALA A 261 15.12 5.03 -15.16
N ALA A 262 14.18 4.27 -15.74
CA ALA A 262 14.52 3.13 -16.60
C ALA A 262 15.21 3.55 -17.91
N ASP A 263 14.85 4.70 -18.47
CA ASP A 263 15.48 5.25 -19.67
C ASP A 263 16.87 5.85 -19.37
N ASP A 264 17.06 6.49 -18.22
CA ASP A 264 18.35 7.03 -17.79
C ASP A 264 19.35 5.94 -17.33
N VAL A 265 18.90 4.83 -16.70
CA VAL A 265 19.78 3.65 -16.49
C VAL A 265 20.19 3.05 -17.84
N ARG A 266 19.30 3.00 -18.85
CA ARG A 266 19.66 2.55 -20.20
C ARG A 266 20.70 3.47 -20.84
N GLY A 267 20.55 4.78 -20.66
CA GLY A 267 21.55 5.79 -21.06
C GLY A 267 22.89 5.58 -20.39
N LEU A 268 22.91 5.33 -19.07
CA LEU A 268 24.11 5.03 -18.30
C LEU A 268 24.82 3.76 -18.81
N VAL A 269 24.09 2.66 -18.99
CA VAL A 269 24.66 1.39 -19.50
C VAL A 269 25.29 1.60 -20.88
N ALA A 270 24.64 2.33 -21.78
CA ALA A 270 25.19 2.65 -23.10
C ALA A 270 26.43 3.56 -23.00
N ALA A 271 26.43 4.55 -22.11
CA ALA A 271 27.57 5.44 -21.87
C ALA A 271 28.80 4.68 -21.34
N VAL A 272 28.59 3.73 -20.42
CA VAL A 272 29.67 2.87 -19.91
C VAL A 272 30.21 1.95 -21.00
N GLN A 273 29.35 1.35 -21.82
CA GLN A 273 29.78 0.52 -22.96
C GLN A 273 30.55 1.33 -24.02
N ALA A 274 30.22 2.62 -24.20
CA ALA A 274 30.94 3.54 -25.08
C ALA A 274 32.21 4.16 -24.44
N ASN A 275 32.46 3.90 -23.15
CA ASN A 275 33.50 4.55 -22.34
C ASN A 275 33.40 6.10 -22.34
N ASP A 276 32.18 6.63 -22.43
CA ASP A 276 31.91 8.08 -22.46
C ASP A 276 31.74 8.62 -21.03
N GLY A 277 32.85 9.08 -20.45
CA GLY A 277 32.88 9.66 -19.10
C GLY A 277 31.95 10.87 -18.89
N ALA A 278 31.66 11.64 -19.94
CA ALA A 278 30.76 12.80 -19.83
C ALA A 278 29.29 12.35 -19.80
N ALA A 279 28.91 11.38 -20.64
CA ALA A 279 27.59 10.78 -20.59
C ALA A 279 27.37 9.98 -19.30
N ILE A 280 28.38 9.29 -18.76
CA ILE A 280 28.30 8.62 -17.44
C ILE A 280 27.93 9.64 -16.35
N GLN A 281 28.67 10.76 -16.23
CA GLN A 281 28.37 11.79 -15.24
C GLN A 281 26.97 12.39 -15.40
N LYS A 282 26.56 12.65 -16.65
CA LYS A 282 25.20 13.13 -16.98
C LYS A 282 24.13 12.17 -16.46
N TYR A 283 24.23 10.87 -16.78
CA TYR A 283 23.19 9.90 -16.39
C TYR A 283 23.20 9.58 -14.89
N VAL A 284 24.35 9.60 -14.22
CA VAL A 284 24.41 9.52 -12.74
C VAL A 284 23.66 10.70 -12.10
N ALA A 285 23.90 11.93 -12.58
CA ALA A 285 23.19 13.11 -12.08
C ALA A 285 21.68 13.09 -12.39
N ALA A 286 21.29 12.51 -13.53
CA ALA A 286 19.88 12.33 -13.89
C ALA A 286 19.18 11.33 -12.94
N LEU A 287 19.79 10.18 -12.66
CA LEU A 287 19.25 9.18 -11.72
C LEU A 287 19.13 9.72 -10.29
N GLU A 288 20.05 10.59 -9.84
CA GLU A 288 19.89 11.31 -8.58
C GLU A 288 18.70 12.28 -8.59
N ALA A 289 18.42 12.93 -9.72
CA ALA A 289 17.29 13.84 -9.87
C ALA A 289 15.95 13.06 -9.90
N ASP A 290 15.91 11.92 -10.58
CA ASP A 290 14.76 11.02 -10.63
C ASP A 290 14.44 10.47 -9.23
N GLY A 291 15.44 10.04 -8.48
CA GLY A 291 15.27 9.62 -7.08
C GLY A 291 14.65 10.72 -6.23
N LYS A 292 15.15 11.97 -6.32
CA LYS A 292 14.59 13.14 -5.62
C LYS A 292 13.16 13.46 -6.08
N ALA A 293 12.86 13.32 -7.37
CA ALA A 293 11.52 13.54 -7.90
C ALA A 293 10.53 12.50 -7.36
N LEU A 294 10.93 11.23 -7.32
CA LEU A 294 10.16 10.12 -6.76
C LEU A 294 10.05 10.17 -5.22
N GLU A 295 10.99 10.80 -4.52
CA GLU A 295 10.84 11.15 -3.10
C GLU A 295 9.80 12.26 -2.87
N SER A 296 9.66 13.20 -3.82
CA SER A 296 8.81 14.38 -3.71
C SER A 296 7.33 14.16 -4.08
N ILE A 297 6.92 12.90 -4.30
CA ILE A 297 5.53 12.55 -4.63
C ILE A 297 4.59 12.97 -3.48
N ASP A 298 3.61 13.80 -3.82
CA ASP A 298 2.60 14.27 -2.85
C ASP A 298 1.60 13.16 -2.52
N GLN A 299 1.86 12.47 -1.41
CA GLN A 299 0.95 11.47 -0.85
C GLN A 299 -0.45 12.07 -0.58
N ASN A 300 -0.54 13.31 -0.09
CA ASN A 300 -1.83 13.93 0.23
C ASN A 300 -2.69 14.12 -1.04
N ALA A 301 -2.07 14.39 -2.20
CA ALA A 301 -2.77 14.47 -3.47
C ALA A 301 -3.31 13.11 -3.93
N ILE A 302 -2.56 12.02 -3.69
CA ILE A 302 -3.02 10.64 -3.94
C ILE A 302 -4.20 10.32 -3.02
N ASP A 303 -4.07 10.61 -1.73
CA ASP A 303 -5.07 10.32 -0.70
C ASP A 303 -6.37 11.11 -0.94
N ALA A 304 -6.25 12.40 -1.26
CA ALA A 304 -7.38 13.25 -1.62
C ALA A 304 -8.08 12.77 -2.89
N ALA A 305 -7.33 12.34 -3.91
CA ALA A 305 -7.91 11.84 -5.15
C ALA A 305 -8.58 10.46 -4.99
N GLN A 306 -8.01 9.56 -4.19
CA GLN A 306 -8.67 8.31 -3.81
C GLN A 306 -9.93 8.57 -2.98
N LYS A 307 -9.89 9.53 -2.05
CA LYS A 307 -11.07 9.90 -1.25
C LYS A 307 -12.16 10.47 -2.15
N ALA A 308 -11.83 11.33 -3.10
CA ALA A 308 -12.78 11.88 -4.07
C ALA A 308 -13.42 10.79 -4.95
N LEU A 309 -12.71 9.68 -5.21
CA LEU A 309 -13.22 8.55 -5.98
C LEU A 309 -14.20 7.67 -5.17
N PHE A 310 -13.85 7.31 -3.94
CA PHE A 310 -14.64 6.38 -3.12
C PHE A 310 -15.72 7.04 -2.25
N GLN A 311 -15.48 8.24 -1.70
CA GLN A 311 -16.42 8.91 -0.78
C GLN A 311 -17.85 9.03 -1.35
N PRO A 312 -18.08 9.42 -2.63
CA PRO A 312 -19.44 9.50 -3.17
C PRO A 312 -20.16 8.14 -3.23
N LEU A 313 -19.41 7.03 -3.39
CA LEU A 313 -19.97 5.68 -3.40
C LEU A 313 -20.33 5.24 -1.98
N ILE A 314 -19.48 5.55 -1.01
CA ILE A 314 -19.71 5.28 0.42
C ILE A 314 -20.90 6.09 0.95
N ASP A 315 -20.96 7.39 0.64
CA ASP A 315 -22.06 8.27 1.03
C ASP A 315 -23.39 7.85 0.39
N SER A 316 -23.35 7.39 -0.86
CA SER A 316 -24.51 6.80 -1.56
C SER A 316 -24.94 5.49 -0.89
N TYR A 317 -24.00 4.59 -0.61
CA TYR A 317 -24.25 3.31 0.05
C TYR A 317 -24.89 3.50 1.42
N ASN A 318 -24.21 4.21 2.33
CA ASN A 318 -24.66 4.43 3.71
C ASN A 318 -26.04 5.10 3.78
N ARG A 319 -26.27 6.12 2.93
CA ARG A 319 -27.58 6.80 2.85
C ARG A 319 -28.70 5.84 2.43
N ASN A 320 -28.45 5.02 1.43
CA ASN A 320 -29.47 4.12 0.87
C ASN A 320 -29.71 2.88 1.75
N MET A 321 -28.69 2.32 2.41
CA MET A 321 -28.89 1.24 3.38
C MET A 321 -29.67 1.71 4.60
N LYS A 322 -29.44 2.95 5.07
CA LYS A 322 -30.28 3.56 6.12
C LYS A 322 -31.76 3.64 5.71
N ILE A 323 -32.05 4.08 4.48
CA ILE A 323 -33.43 4.11 3.96
C ILE A 323 -34.02 2.69 3.83
N ALA A 324 -33.22 1.71 3.38
CA ALA A 324 -33.65 0.31 3.27
C ALA A 324 -33.99 -0.32 4.64
N ALA A 325 -33.21 0.02 5.68
CA ALA A 325 -33.46 -0.35 7.07
C ALA A 325 -34.69 0.35 7.68
N GLY A 326 -35.19 1.43 7.07
CA GLY A 326 -36.38 2.16 7.50
C GLY A 326 -36.12 3.39 8.38
N GLY A 327 -34.90 3.93 8.36
CA GLY A 327 -34.50 5.16 9.08
C GLY A 327 -34.37 6.40 8.22
#